data_AF-E9AML2-F1
#
_entry.id   AF-E9AML2-F1
#
_cell.length_a   1.000
_cell.length_b   1.000
_cell.length_c   1.000
_cell.angle_alpha   90.00
_cell.angle_beta   90.00
_cell.angle_gamma   90.00
#
_symmetry.space_group_name_H-M   'P 1'
#
loop_
_entity.id
_entity.type
_entity.pdbx_description
1 polymer ?
#
loop_
_entity_poly.entity_id
_entity_poly.type
_entity_poly.pdbx_seq_one_letter_code
_entity_poly.pdbx_strand_id
1 'polypeptide(L)'
;MPTLFSFPSRSSATPLAMYGCRRTFTAAAAAATSPSASSSTSADGRLLVAGAEAVEKSGAAAMRSLYRRLLKAGEEGRMMQHCLTVNSLSDSLTYGLRLLRLHRELTTVDVIAQQTPRWRVAKRARQELARRYYAWSLLSLRLQLRSRNAIADVLVYLLFVTMCFLLYEIYRACRIGVNRAEERYRTLSIPIIQTLEALEAAQMRKRELRKEMEKDIVRER
;
A
#
# COMPACT_ATOMS: atom_id res chain seq x y z
N MET A 1 -33.54 54.33 53.33
CA MET A 1 -32.59 55.28 53.95
C MET A 1 -32.89 55.27 55.44
N PRO A 2 -31.94 55.03 56.38
CA PRO A 2 -30.47 54.85 56.29
C PRO A 2 -30.05 53.36 56.49
N THR A 3 -28.94 52.75 56.04
CA THR A 3 -27.48 53.02 55.96
C THR A 3 -26.73 53.07 57.29
N LEU A 4 -25.90 52.05 57.56
CA LEU A 4 -24.59 52.05 58.24
C LEU A 4 -24.02 50.60 58.14
N PHE A 5 -23.20 50.27 57.14
CA PHE A 5 -21.72 50.26 57.13
C PHE A 5 -21.04 49.42 58.22
N SER A 6 -20.47 48.27 57.83
CA SER A 6 -19.03 47.96 57.99
C SER A 6 -18.66 46.57 57.44
N PHE A 7 -17.76 46.58 56.46
CA PHE A 7 -16.82 45.51 56.05
C PHE A 7 -15.41 45.96 56.54
N PRO A 8 -14.28 45.23 56.36
CA PRO A 8 -14.05 43.86 55.83
C PRO A 8 -13.07 43.00 56.68
N SER A 9 -12.90 41.72 56.34
CA SER A 9 -11.56 41.10 56.44
C SER A 9 -11.36 40.01 55.38
N ARG A 10 -10.17 40.03 54.79
CA ARG A 10 -9.62 39.23 53.69
C ARG A 10 -8.89 38.00 54.25
N SER A 11 -9.07 36.84 53.63
CA SER A 11 -8.05 35.82 53.30
C SER A 11 -8.78 34.59 52.78
N SER A 12 -8.28 33.73 51.89
CA SER A 12 -7.27 33.75 50.84
C SER A 12 -7.42 32.40 50.12
N ALA A 13 -7.20 32.39 48.81
CA ALA A 13 -6.73 31.25 48.00
C ALA A 13 -7.64 30.00 47.80
N THR A 14 -8.09 29.85 46.55
CA THR A 14 -8.25 28.58 45.78
C THR A 14 -6.86 27.88 45.63
N PRO A 15 -6.68 26.63 45.10
CA PRO A 15 -7.51 25.97 44.07
C PRO A 15 -7.52 24.40 43.98
N LEU A 16 -8.29 23.91 42.99
CA LEU A 16 -8.05 22.74 42.12
C LEU A 16 -7.79 21.34 42.71
N ALA A 17 -8.78 20.46 42.56
CA ALA A 17 -8.59 19.00 42.55
C ALA A 17 -8.73 18.46 41.11
N MET A 18 -7.60 18.36 40.39
CA MET A 18 -7.41 17.43 39.28
C MET A 18 -6.84 16.14 39.86
N TYR A 19 -7.58 15.03 39.82
CA TYR A 19 -7.01 13.71 40.02
C TYR A 19 -6.75 13.04 38.68
N GLY A 20 -5.48 13.03 38.29
CA GLY A 20 -4.93 12.10 37.32
C GLY A 20 -4.37 10.88 38.03
N CYS A 21 -4.69 9.68 37.56
CA CYS A 21 -3.98 8.43 37.86
C CYS A 21 -3.68 7.77 36.50
N ARG A 22 -2.48 7.92 35.93
CA ARG A 22 -1.17 7.32 36.27
C ARG A 22 -1.14 5.83 35.94
N ARG A 23 -0.59 5.56 34.74
CA ARG A 23 -0.12 4.26 34.24
C ARG A 23 0.92 3.70 35.20
N THR A 24 0.82 2.41 35.50
CA THR A 24 1.90 1.61 36.06
C THR A 24 2.27 0.53 35.04
N PHE A 25 3.48 0.64 34.50
CA PHE A 25 4.17 -0.45 33.83
C PHE A 25 4.79 -1.32 34.93
N THR A 26 4.44 -2.60 34.97
CA THR A 26 5.16 -3.60 35.74
C THR A 26 5.97 -4.45 34.75
N ALA A 27 7.28 -4.24 34.79
CA ALA A 27 8.26 -5.17 34.25
C ALA A 27 8.29 -6.41 35.15
N ALA A 28 8.12 -7.59 34.57
CA ALA A 28 8.42 -8.86 35.21
C ALA A 28 9.40 -9.61 34.33
N ALA A 29 10.66 -9.61 34.79
CA ALA A 29 11.67 -10.55 34.35
C ALA A 29 11.37 -11.91 34.96
N ALA A 30 11.25 -12.95 34.14
CA ALA A 30 11.33 -14.33 34.59
C ALA A 30 12.14 -15.13 33.56
N ALA A 31 13.13 -15.82 34.10
CA ALA A 31 14.23 -16.48 33.41
C ALA A 31 13.81 -17.73 32.65
N ALA A 32 14.71 -18.14 31.77
CA ALA A 32 14.69 -19.32 30.94
C ALA A 32 14.34 -20.61 31.68
N THR A 33 13.52 -21.44 31.03
CA THR A 33 13.63 -22.90 31.11
C THR A 33 13.13 -23.45 29.78
N SER A 34 14.09 -23.89 28.96
CA SER A 34 13.84 -24.82 27.87
C SER A 34 13.46 -26.19 28.46
N PRO A 35 12.56 -26.90 27.79
CA PRO A 35 12.84 -28.30 27.51
C PRO A 35 12.79 -28.58 26.02
N SER A 36 13.78 -29.34 25.60
CA SER A 36 13.99 -29.93 24.29
C SER A 36 12.82 -30.79 23.80
N ALA A 37 12.62 -30.68 22.49
CA ALA A 37 11.98 -31.57 21.53
C ALA A 37 11.50 -32.96 22.02
N SER A 38 10.22 -33.24 21.76
CA SER A 38 9.82 -34.53 21.19
C SER A 38 8.67 -34.34 20.19
N SER A 39 8.85 -34.98 19.05
CA SER A 39 7.97 -35.04 17.88
C SER A 39 6.64 -35.72 18.19
N SER A 40 5.52 -35.15 17.75
CA SER A 40 4.45 -35.89 17.08
C SER A 40 3.34 -34.97 16.56
N THR A 41 2.88 -35.27 15.35
CA THR A 41 1.56 -34.95 14.78
C THR A 41 1.23 -33.49 14.42
N SER A 42 1.66 -33.10 13.20
CA SER A 42 0.87 -32.69 12.03
C SER A 42 -0.68 -32.55 12.11
N ALA A 43 -1.25 -32.05 13.21
CA ALA A 43 -2.69 -31.75 13.32
C ALA A 43 -2.98 -30.31 13.79
N ASP A 44 -2.04 -29.66 14.47
CA ASP A 44 -2.25 -28.31 15.02
C ASP A 44 -2.25 -27.17 14.00
N GLY A 45 -1.57 -27.34 12.85
CA GLY A 45 -1.58 -26.34 11.79
C GLY A 45 -2.98 -26.13 11.19
N ARG A 46 -3.82 -27.16 11.17
CA ARG A 46 -5.17 -27.11 10.55
C ARG A 46 -6.20 -26.45 11.46
N LEU A 47 -6.01 -26.53 12.78
CA LEU A 47 -6.91 -25.93 13.77
C LEU A 47 -6.62 -24.43 13.94
N LEU A 48 -5.35 -24.02 13.86
CA LEU A 48 -4.98 -22.60 13.78
C LEU A 48 -5.42 -21.93 12.48
N VAL A 49 -5.35 -22.63 11.34
CA VAL A 49 -5.89 -22.14 10.06
C VAL A 49 -7.42 -22.05 10.11
N ALA A 50 -8.12 -23.02 10.70
CA ALA A 50 -9.57 -22.96 10.88
C ALA A 50 -10.02 -21.85 11.84
N GLY A 51 -9.25 -21.61 12.92
CA GLY A 51 -9.47 -20.50 13.85
C GLY A 51 -9.21 -19.14 13.19
N ALA A 52 -8.13 -19.02 12.41
CA ALA A 52 -7.83 -17.82 11.63
C ALA A 52 -8.92 -17.55 10.58
N GLU A 53 -9.36 -18.57 9.84
CA GLU A 53 -10.46 -18.46 8.88
C GLU A 53 -11.80 -18.08 9.55
N ALA A 54 -12.09 -18.60 10.75
CA ALA A 54 -13.32 -18.25 11.47
C ALA A 54 -13.28 -16.81 11.99
N VAL A 55 -12.13 -16.35 12.49
CA VAL A 55 -11.90 -14.95 12.89
C VAL A 55 -11.98 -14.02 11.69
N GLU A 56 -11.44 -14.44 10.54
CA GLU A 56 -11.46 -13.67 9.30
C GLU A 56 -12.88 -13.59 8.69
N LYS A 57 -13.64 -14.70 8.71
CA LYS A 57 -15.06 -14.73 8.31
C LYS A 57 -15.92 -13.86 9.23
N SER A 58 -15.65 -13.88 10.54
CA SER A 58 -16.31 -13.02 11.54
C SER A 58 -15.97 -11.54 11.33
N GLY A 59 -14.70 -11.22 11.10
CA GLY A 59 -14.22 -9.87 10.78
C GLY A 59 -14.82 -9.32 9.48
N ALA A 60 -14.90 -10.15 8.44
CA ALA A 60 -15.54 -9.81 7.17
C ALA A 60 -17.05 -9.57 7.34
N ALA A 61 -17.75 -10.35 8.17
CA ALA A 61 -19.16 -10.14 8.46
C ALA A 61 -19.40 -8.82 9.22
N ALA A 62 -18.57 -8.54 10.24
CA ALA A 62 -18.61 -7.28 10.98
C ALA A 62 -18.38 -6.08 10.03
N MET A 63 -17.40 -6.19 9.14
CA MET A 63 -17.06 -5.17 8.16
C MET A 63 -18.17 -4.93 7.14
N ARG A 64 -18.82 -5.99 6.60
CA ARG A 64 -19.99 -5.84 5.72
C ARG A 64 -21.15 -5.17 6.43
N SER A 65 -21.36 -5.48 7.71
CA SER A 65 -22.41 -4.83 8.51
C SER A 65 -22.13 -3.34 8.73
N LEU A 66 -20.87 -2.98 8.99
CA LEU A 66 -20.42 -1.59 9.13
C LEU A 66 -20.53 -0.83 7.81
N TYR A 67 -20.11 -1.46 6.71
CA TYR A 67 -20.23 -0.92 5.35
C TYR A 67 -21.69 -0.59 5.01
N ARG A 68 -22.62 -1.52 5.28
CA ARG A 68 -24.07 -1.27 5.08
C ARG A 68 -24.59 -0.12 5.94
N ARG A 69 -24.13 0.00 7.19
CA ARG A 69 -24.54 1.09 8.09
C ARG A 69 -24.01 2.45 7.63
N LEU A 70 -22.79 2.50 7.13
CA LEU A 70 -22.16 3.71 6.60
C LEU A 70 -22.79 4.14 5.26
N LEU A 71 -23.12 3.18 4.39
CA LEU A 71 -23.92 3.46 3.19
C LEU A 71 -25.29 4.06 3.52
N LYS A 72 -25.97 3.52 4.54
CA LYS A 72 -27.23 4.09 5.03
C LYS A 72 -27.08 5.49 5.63
N ALA A 73 -25.90 5.81 6.17
CA ALA A 73 -25.57 7.14 6.67
C ALA A 73 -25.20 8.14 5.55
N GLY A 74 -25.21 7.72 4.28
CA GLY A 74 -24.95 8.57 3.12
C GLY A 74 -23.47 8.72 2.77
N GLU A 75 -22.61 7.79 3.19
CA GLU A 75 -21.18 7.81 2.80
C GLU A 75 -20.95 7.28 1.37
N GLU A 76 -19.86 7.76 0.74
CA GLU A 76 -19.48 7.35 -0.61
C GLU A 76 -19.01 5.89 -0.66
N GLY A 77 -19.87 5.02 -1.21
CA GLY A 77 -19.64 3.58 -1.27
C GLY A 77 -18.34 3.18 -2.00
N ARG A 78 -17.95 3.92 -3.04
CA ARG A 78 -16.72 3.66 -3.81
C ARG A 78 -15.46 3.97 -3.01
N MET A 79 -15.41 5.14 -2.36
CA MET A 79 -14.27 5.53 -1.50
C MET A 79 -14.09 4.50 -0.39
N MET A 80 -15.20 4.10 0.24
CA MET A 80 -15.17 3.18 1.36
C MET A 80 -14.72 1.78 0.93
N GLN A 81 -15.22 1.27 -0.21
CA GLN A 81 -14.78 -0.02 -0.76
C GLN A 81 -13.28 -0.03 -1.07
N HIS A 82 -12.75 1.09 -1.59
CA HIS A 82 -11.33 1.23 -1.88
C HIS A 82 -10.48 1.31 -0.60
N CYS A 83 -10.96 1.96 0.46
CA CYS A 83 -10.28 1.96 1.76
C CYS A 83 -10.24 0.56 2.40
N LEU A 84 -11.23 -0.31 2.14
CA LEU A 84 -11.25 -1.69 2.63
C LEU A 84 -10.24 -2.58 1.91
N THR A 85 -9.91 -2.29 0.64
CA THR A 85 -8.93 -3.07 -0.13
C THR A 85 -7.49 -2.66 0.15
N VAL A 86 -7.26 -1.39 0.50
CA VAL A 86 -5.91 -0.84 0.68
C VAL A 86 -5.41 -0.93 2.12
N ASN A 87 -6.29 -0.84 3.13
CA ASN A 87 -5.88 -0.81 4.53
C ASN A 87 -6.06 -2.16 5.24
N SER A 88 -5.32 -2.35 6.33
CA SER A 88 -5.51 -3.50 7.23
C SER A 88 -6.96 -3.56 7.75
N LEU A 89 -7.42 -4.77 8.06
CA LEU A 89 -8.78 -5.00 8.56
C LEU A 89 -9.04 -4.24 9.88
N SER A 90 -8.03 -4.14 10.75
CA SER A 90 -8.14 -3.39 12.01
C SER A 90 -8.26 -1.88 11.81
N ASP A 91 -7.51 -1.31 10.87
CA ASP A 91 -7.51 0.15 10.62
C ASP A 91 -8.80 0.59 9.94
N SER A 92 -9.32 -0.23 9.03
CA SER A 92 -10.60 0.03 8.37
C SER A 92 -11.80 -0.09 9.33
N LEU A 93 -11.76 -1.04 10.28
CA LEU A 93 -12.79 -1.17 11.33
C LEU A 93 -12.76 0.00 12.31
N THR A 94 -11.59 0.37 12.82
CA THR A 94 -11.45 1.51 13.75
C THR A 94 -11.88 2.82 13.09
N TYR A 95 -11.53 3.01 11.82
CA TYR A 95 -11.98 4.13 11.01
C TYR A 95 -13.51 4.14 10.85
N GLY A 96 -14.10 3.03 10.41
CA GLY A 96 -15.54 2.92 10.19
C GLY A 96 -16.36 3.15 11.46
N LEU A 97 -15.86 2.68 12.61
CA LEU A 97 -16.49 2.93 13.92
C LEU A 97 -16.39 4.40 14.33
N ARG A 98 -15.24 5.05 14.10
CA ARG A 98 -15.07 6.48 14.39
C ARG A 98 -15.99 7.33 13.53
N LEU A 99 -16.14 6.97 12.25
CA LEU A 99 -17.03 7.63 11.31
C LEU A 99 -18.51 7.47 11.72
N LEU A 100 -18.93 6.26 12.12
CA LEU A 100 -20.27 6.02 12.65
C LEU A 100 -20.54 6.78 13.95
N ARG A 101 -19.54 6.90 14.83
CA ARG A 101 -19.67 7.68 16.08
C ARG A 101 -19.90 9.15 15.78
N LEU A 102 -19.12 9.74 14.86
CA LEU A 102 -19.29 11.14 14.44
C LEU A 102 -20.65 11.39 13.79
N HIS A 103 -21.13 10.47 12.94
CA HIS A 103 -22.49 10.56 12.38
C HIS A 103 -23.57 10.51 13.44
N ARG A 104 -23.45 9.60 14.41
CA ARG A 104 -24.39 9.54 15.54
C ARG A 104 -24.38 10.84 16.34
N GLU A 105 -23.20 11.35 16.68
CA GLU A 105 -23.07 12.61 17.42
C GLU A 105 -23.62 13.81 16.63
N LEU A 106 -23.46 13.84 15.30
CA LEU A 106 -24.08 14.87 14.47
C LEU A 106 -25.61 14.76 14.50
N THR A 107 -26.17 13.55 14.32
CA THR A 107 -27.63 13.36 14.36
C THR A 107 -28.24 13.67 15.72
N THR A 108 -27.54 13.37 16.83
CA THR A 108 -28.04 13.72 18.18
C THR A 108 -28.02 15.23 18.39
N VAL A 109 -26.94 15.92 17.97
CA VAL A 109 -26.89 17.39 18.03
C VAL A 109 -27.97 18.02 17.15
N ASP A 110 -28.28 17.42 15.99
CA ASP A 110 -29.35 17.87 15.10
C ASP A 110 -30.74 17.77 15.74
N VAL A 111 -31.05 16.63 16.35
CA VAL A 111 -32.31 16.41 17.06
C VAL A 111 -32.43 17.38 18.25
N ILE A 112 -31.34 17.56 19.00
CA ILE A 112 -31.31 18.50 20.13
C ILE A 112 -31.51 19.94 19.63
N ALA A 113 -30.89 20.32 18.51
CA ALA A 113 -31.03 21.65 17.92
C ALA A 113 -32.48 21.94 17.51
N GLN A 114 -33.18 20.96 16.90
CA GLN A 114 -34.60 21.07 16.55
C GLN A 114 -35.51 21.26 17.76
N GLN A 115 -35.18 20.62 18.89
CA GLN A 115 -35.95 20.73 20.14
C GLN A 115 -35.69 22.05 20.90
N THR A 116 -34.68 22.85 20.52
CA THR A 116 -34.38 24.10 21.24
C THR A 116 -35.29 25.28 20.85
N PRO A 117 -35.92 25.94 21.84
CA PRO A 117 -36.78 27.10 21.57
C PRO A 117 -35.99 28.31 21.07
N ARG A 118 -36.64 29.13 20.22
CA ARG A 118 -36.03 30.27 19.49
C ARG A 118 -35.34 31.32 20.35
N TRP A 119 -35.79 31.47 21.57
CA TRP A 119 -35.32 32.49 22.50
C TRP A 119 -34.01 32.12 23.23
N ARG A 120 -33.54 30.87 23.15
CA ARG A 120 -32.26 30.45 23.78
C ARG A 120 -31.08 30.59 22.82
N VAL A 121 -30.78 31.83 22.43
CA VAL A 121 -29.73 32.19 21.46
C VAL A 121 -28.35 31.66 21.85
N ALA A 122 -27.95 31.77 23.12
CA ALA A 122 -26.66 31.27 23.60
C ALA A 122 -26.53 29.73 23.50
N LYS A 123 -27.62 28.98 23.75
CA LYS A 123 -27.60 27.52 23.61
C LYS A 123 -27.56 27.11 22.14
N ARG A 124 -28.22 27.86 21.25
CA ARG A 124 -28.16 27.64 19.81
C ARG A 124 -26.79 27.92 19.21
N ALA A 125 -26.15 29.02 19.60
CA ALA A 125 -24.80 29.33 19.14
C ALA A 125 -23.81 28.21 19.51
N ARG A 126 -23.91 27.65 20.73
CA ARG A 126 -23.12 26.48 21.14
C ARG A 126 -23.42 25.23 20.32
N GLN A 127 -24.68 24.99 19.97
CA GLN A 127 -25.10 23.84 19.15
C GLN A 127 -24.67 23.98 17.69
N GLU A 128 -24.71 25.19 17.13
CA GLU A 128 -24.19 25.47 15.80
C GLU A 128 -22.68 25.31 15.73
N LEU A 129 -21.95 25.74 16.76
CA LEU A 129 -20.51 25.49 16.88
C LEU A 129 -20.22 23.99 16.97
N ALA A 130 -20.99 23.24 17.75
CA ALA A 130 -20.86 21.79 17.82
C ALA A 130 -21.14 21.12 16.46
N ARG A 131 -22.21 21.52 15.76
CA ARG A 131 -22.49 21.07 14.38
C ARG A 131 -21.32 21.34 13.44
N ARG A 132 -20.79 22.57 13.46
CA ARG A 132 -19.64 22.93 12.63
C ARG A 132 -18.42 22.08 12.99
N TYR A 133 -18.11 21.91 14.27
CA TYR A 133 -17.01 21.06 14.70
C TYR A 133 -17.14 19.62 14.18
N TYR A 134 -18.31 19.01 14.32
CA TYR A 134 -18.55 17.65 13.84
C TYR A 134 -18.51 17.55 12.32
N ALA A 135 -19.08 18.52 11.60
CA ALA A 135 -18.99 18.60 10.14
C ALA A 135 -17.54 18.78 9.66
N TRP A 136 -16.76 19.64 10.31
CA TRP A 136 -15.32 19.83 10.03
C TRP A 136 -14.52 18.56 10.32
N SER A 137 -14.85 17.85 11.41
CA SER A 137 -14.19 16.60 11.76
C SER A 137 -14.50 15.47 10.77
N LEU A 138 -15.73 15.43 10.22
CA LEU A 138 -16.11 14.51 9.15
C LEU A 138 -15.36 14.82 7.86
N LEU A 139 -15.29 16.11 7.50
CA LEU A 139 -14.60 16.56 6.29
C LEU A 139 -13.10 16.25 6.37
N SER A 140 -12.45 16.52 7.50
CA SER A 140 -11.03 16.24 7.69
C SER A 140 -10.73 14.73 7.65
N LEU A 141 -11.61 13.92 8.25
CA LEU A 141 -11.51 12.46 8.17
C LEU A 141 -11.57 12.00 6.70
N ARG A 142 -12.58 12.43 5.95
CA ARG A 142 -12.74 12.08 4.52
C ARG A 142 -11.52 12.51 3.69
N LEU A 143 -11.00 13.71 3.94
CA LEU A 143 -9.82 14.22 3.25
C LEU A 143 -8.59 13.34 3.52
N GLN A 144 -8.41 12.88 4.76
CA GLN A 144 -7.31 12.01 5.16
C GLN A 144 -7.35 10.63 4.47
N LEU A 145 -8.52 10.01 4.27
CA LEU A 145 -8.51 8.76 3.48
C LEU A 145 -8.37 9.02 2.01
N ARG A 146 -8.95 10.11 1.48
CA ARG A 146 -8.80 10.42 0.07
C ARG A 146 -7.34 10.65 -0.28
N SER A 147 -6.58 11.33 0.58
CA SER A 147 -5.14 11.50 0.39
C SER A 147 -4.38 10.17 0.53
N ARG A 148 -4.71 9.33 1.52
CA ARG A 148 -4.07 8.00 1.67
C ARG A 148 -4.33 7.07 0.49
N ASN A 149 -5.58 7.02 0.01
CA ASN A 149 -5.93 6.25 -1.18
C ASN A 149 -5.17 6.78 -2.40
N ALA A 150 -5.15 8.11 -2.60
CA ALA A 150 -4.40 8.70 -3.70
C ALA A 150 -2.89 8.41 -3.62
N ILE A 151 -2.30 8.40 -2.42
CA ILE A 151 -0.90 8.01 -2.22
C ILE A 151 -0.69 6.55 -2.61
N ALA A 152 -1.59 5.64 -2.21
CA ALA A 152 -1.50 4.23 -2.57
C ALA A 152 -1.57 4.02 -4.08
N ASP A 153 -2.49 4.70 -4.78
CA ASP A 153 -2.59 4.65 -6.24
C ASP A 153 -1.31 5.16 -6.91
N VAL A 154 -0.80 6.31 -6.46
CA VAL A 154 0.45 6.89 -6.96
C VAL A 154 1.62 5.92 -6.75
N LEU A 155 1.69 5.24 -5.61
CA LEU A 155 2.72 4.23 -5.36
C LEU A 155 2.62 3.05 -6.33
N VAL A 156 1.42 2.57 -6.62
CA VAL A 156 1.22 1.50 -7.61
C VAL A 156 1.65 1.95 -9.00
N TYR A 157 1.27 3.16 -9.42
CA TYR A 157 1.71 3.72 -10.70
C TYR A 157 3.22 3.93 -10.76
N LEU A 158 3.85 4.41 -9.68
CA LEU A 158 5.30 4.55 -9.59
C LEU A 158 5.98 3.18 -9.71
N LEU A 159 5.49 2.17 -9.00
CA LEU A 159 5.99 0.80 -9.11
C LEU A 159 5.88 0.29 -10.56
N PHE A 160 4.73 0.51 -11.20
CA PHE A 160 4.54 0.13 -12.59
C PHE A 160 5.54 0.83 -13.52
N VAL A 161 5.72 2.15 -13.39
CA VAL A 161 6.69 2.92 -14.18
C VAL A 161 8.12 2.42 -13.95
N THR A 162 8.49 2.15 -12.70
CA THR A 162 9.83 1.61 -12.38
C THR A 162 10.05 0.23 -13.00
N MET A 163 9.05 -0.65 -12.99
CA MET A 163 9.14 -1.95 -13.65
C MET A 163 9.27 -1.81 -15.17
N CYS A 164 8.50 -0.92 -15.81
CA CYS A 164 8.66 -0.62 -17.22
C CYS A 164 10.06 -0.09 -17.55
N PHE A 165 10.61 0.78 -16.69
CA PHE A 165 11.96 1.31 -16.85
C PHE A 165 13.03 0.20 -16.72
N LEU A 166 12.90 -0.69 -15.74
CA LEU A 166 13.79 -1.84 -15.59
C LEU A 166 13.72 -2.77 -16.80
N LEU A 167 12.52 -3.06 -17.31
CA LEU A 167 12.35 -3.85 -18.53
C LEU A 167 13.00 -3.17 -19.74
N TYR A 168 12.88 -1.85 -19.84
CA TYR A 168 13.50 -1.08 -20.91
C TYR A 168 15.03 -1.13 -20.85
N GLU A 169 15.61 -0.99 -19.65
CA GLU A 169 17.06 -1.11 -19.45
C GLU A 169 17.56 -2.53 -19.77
N ILE A 170 16.82 -3.57 -19.37
CA ILE A 170 17.16 -4.97 -19.73
C ILE A 170 17.08 -5.14 -21.25
N TYR A 171 16.00 -4.69 -21.89
CA TYR A 171 15.85 -4.76 -23.34
C TYR A 171 16.99 -4.01 -24.05
N ARG A 172 17.34 -2.82 -23.56
CA ARG A 172 18.46 -2.02 -24.10
C ARG A 172 19.79 -2.74 -23.94
N ALA A 173 20.07 -3.30 -22.77
CA ALA A 173 21.29 -4.07 -22.52
C ALA A 173 21.36 -5.33 -23.38
N CYS A 174 20.25 -6.06 -23.53
CA CYS A 174 20.14 -7.21 -24.43
C CYS A 174 20.38 -6.80 -25.88
N ARG A 175 19.77 -5.70 -26.35
CA ARG A 175 19.93 -5.21 -27.72
C ARG A 175 21.37 -4.78 -28.01
N ILE A 176 22.04 -4.13 -27.05
CA ILE A 176 23.47 -3.80 -27.15
C ILE A 176 24.32 -5.08 -27.18
N GLY A 177 23.98 -6.07 -26.33
CA GLY A 177 24.65 -7.36 -26.31
C GLY A 177 24.54 -8.13 -27.63
N VAL A 178 23.34 -8.17 -28.22
CA VAL A 178 23.09 -8.80 -29.53
C VAL A 178 23.86 -8.08 -30.63
N ASN A 179 23.79 -6.75 -30.70
CA ASN A 179 24.55 -5.99 -31.70
C ASN A 179 26.06 -6.25 -31.58
N ARG A 180 26.59 -6.29 -30.35
CA ARG A 180 28.01 -6.55 -30.11
C ARG A 180 28.40 -8.00 -30.45
N ALA A 181 27.51 -8.96 -30.24
CA ALA A 181 27.71 -10.33 -30.68
C ALA A 181 27.68 -10.43 -32.21
N GLU A 182 26.73 -9.75 -32.88
CA GLU A 182 26.64 -9.69 -34.33
C GLU A 182 27.91 -9.08 -34.96
N GLU A 183 28.43 -8.00 -34.39
CA GLU A 183 29.70 -7.40 -34.81
C GLU A 183 30.87 -8.39 -34.71
N ARG A 184 30.95 -9.17 -33.62
CA ARG A 184 31.98 -10.21 -33.45
C ARG A 184 31.84 -11.36 -34.45
N TYR A 185 30.62 -11.78 -34.79
CA TYR A 185 30.42 -12.80 -35.81
C TYR A 185 30.80 -12.29 -37.20
N ARG A 186 30.45 -11.04 -37.52
CA ARG A 186 30.86 -10.41 -38.79
C ARG A 186 32.37 -10.36 -38.92
N THR A 187 33.10 -9.93 -37.87
CA THR A 187 34.57 -9.89 -37.94
C THR A 187 35.21 -11.28 -38.06
N LEU A 188 34.66 -12.30 -37.38
CA LEU A 188 35.14 -13.67 -37.50
C LEU A 188 34.81 -14.32 -38.85
N SER A 189 33.74 -13.91 -39.54
CA SER A 189 33.39 -14.46 -40.86
C SER A 189 34.34 -14.03 -41.98
N ILE A 190 35.01 -12.88 -41.86
CA ILE A 190 35.92 -12.34 -42.89
C ILE A 190 37.05 -13.32 -43.23
N PRO A 191 37.84 -13.85 -42.28
CA PRO A 191 38.89 -14.81 -42.61
C PRO A 191 38.34 -16.16 -43.11
N ILE A 192 37.15 -16.58 -42.64
CA ILE A 192 36.52 -17.82 -43.10
C ILE A 192 36.15 -17.72 -44.58
N ILE A 193 35.54 -16.61 -45.00
CA ILE A 193 35.20 -16.37 -46.40
C ILE A 193 36.47 -16.30 -47.27
N GLN A 194 37.50 -15.58 -46.82
CA GLN A 194 38.77 -15.47 -47.54
C GLN A 194 39.47 -16.82 -47.71
N THR A 195 39.44 -17.67 -46.68
CA THR A 195 40.03 -19.02 -46.76
C THR A 195 39.24 -19.95 -47.69
N LEU A 196 37.91 -19.85 -47.71
CA LEU A 196 37.08 -20.60 -48.65
C LEU A 196 37.32 -20.14 -50.09
N GLU A 197 37.35 -18.83 -50.36
CA GLU A 197 37.65 -18.27 -51.68
C GLU A 197 39.04 -18.70 -52.16
N ALA A 198 40.05 -18.70 -51.28
CA ALA A 198 41.40 -19.17 -51.61
C ALA A 198 41.43 -20.67 -51.93
N LEU A 199 40.66 -21.49 -51.19
CA LEU A 199 40.52 -22.93 -51.44
C LEU A 199 39.85 -23.20 -52.79
N GLU A 200 38.78 -22.49 -53.12
CA GLU A 200 38.09 -22.60 -54.40
C GLU A 200 39.01 -22.22 -55.58
N ALA A 201 39.74 -21.11 -55.45
CA ALA A 201 40.72 -20.69 -56.46
C ALA A 201 41.84 -21.74 -56.65
N ALA A 202 42.33 -22.35 -55.57
CA ALA A 202 43.34 -23.41 -55.64
C ALA A 202 42.79 -24.70 -56.28
N GLN A 203 41.53 -25.05 -56.03
CA GLN A 203 40.87 -26.18 -56.69
C GLN A 203 40.65 -25.94 -58.18
N MET A 204 40.28 -24.72 -58.58
CA MET A 204 40.12 -24.35 -59.99
C MET A 204 41.44 -24.47 -60.74
N ARG A 205 42.54 -23.93 -60.20
CA ARG A 205 43.89 -24.09 -60.77
C ARG A 205 44.31 -25.55 -60.90
N LYS A 206 44.02 -26.38 -59.89
CA LYS A 206 44.30 -27.84 -59.97
C LYS A 206 43.47 -28.53 -61.05
N ARG A 207 42.22 -28.12 -61.28
CA ARG A 207 41.38 -28.65 -62.36
C ARG A 207 41.87 -28.21 -63.74
N GLU A 208 42.36 -26.98 -63.87
CA GLU A 208 42.95 -26.45 -65.11
C GLU A 208 44.25 -27.20 -65.47
N LEU A 209 45.17 -27.35 -64.53
CA LEU A 209 46.41 -28.11 -64.74
C LEU A 209 46.15 -29.57 -65.11
N ARG A 210 45.14 -30.21 -64.50
CA ARG A 210 44.73 -31.58 -64.90
C ARG A 210 44.24 -31.64 -66.34
N LYS A 211 43.44 -30.66 -66.77
CA LYS A 211 42.96 -30.59 -68.16
C LYS A 211 44.10 -30.32 -69.15
N GLU A 212 45.12 -29.57 -68.77
CA GLU A 212 46.32 -29.35 -69.60
C GLU A 212 47.14 -30.63 -69.73
N MET A 213 47.40 -31.32 -68.62
CA MET A 213 48.09 -32.63 -68.64
C MET A 213 47.33 -33.69 -69.44
N GLU A 214 45.99 -33.75 -69.33
CA GLU A 214 45.17 -34.64 -70.15
C GLU A 214 45.29 -34.33 -71.65
N LYS A 215 45.37 -33.04 -72.02
CA LYS A 215 45.58 -32.63 -73.41
C LYS A 215 46.97 -32.99 -73.92
N ASP A 216 48.00 -32.86 -73.09
CA ASP A 216 49.38 -33.21 -73.45
C ASP A 216 49.52 -34.74 -73.64
N ILE A 217 48.93 -35.54 -72.76
CA ILE A 217 48.90 -37.01 -72.89
C ILE A 217 48.18 -37.46 -74.18
N VAL A 218 47.09 -36.77 -74.56
CA VAL A 218 46.37 -37.08 -75.81
C VAL A 218 47.15 -36.67 -77.05
N ARG A 219 48.07 -35.70 -76.97
CA ARG A 219 48.93 -35.26 -78.08
C ARG A 219 50.16 -36.14 -78.29
N GLU A 220 50.65 -36.80 -77.25
CA GLU A 220 51.80 -37.71 -77.33
C GLU A 220 51.45 -39.13 -77.82
N ARG A 221 50.16 -39.43 -78.02
CA ARG A 221 49.63 -40.72 -78.49
C ARG A 221 49.25 -40.69 -79.96
#